data_AF-A0A5N6E2Z6-F1
#
_entry.id   AF-A0A5N6E2Z6-F1
#
_cell.length_a   1.000
_cell.length_b   1.000
_cell.length_c   1.000
_cell.angle_alpha   90.00
_cell.angle_beta   90.00
_cell.angle_gamma   90.00
#
_symmetry.space_group_name_H-M   'P 1'
#
loop_
_entity.id
_entity.type
_entity.pdbx_description
1 polymer ?
#
loop_
_entity_poly.entity_id
_entity_poly.type
_entity_poly.pdbx_seq_one_letter_code
_entity_poly.pdbx_strand_id
1 'polypeptide(L)'
;MAAEIISILNAEGIDKVHAVGHDTGCTLLSRLADYFPERLLSCVFLDVPYMRPGEKFDLDMVNKVTRDILGFERFGYVGFFAGEGSGGLLDRFADSFFTLFYPHSPSLWISHLCPTGAIEQWLLSDHRAPLAPYITEEEFQTHQRLLVGNYDSALNWYRVLVSNINLEDEKESQITPALSMPVLLICPKKSELEMPGLEEGMRAVCAGDLVVRRVSTEGHWIQLEAREEVNRFLGEFFEGIGV
;
A
#
# COMPACT_ATOMS: atom_id res chain seq x y z
N MET A 1 6.12 0.16 15.18
CA MET A 1 6.44 0.71 13.85
C MET A 1 6.50 2.22 13.79
N ALA A 2 5.43 3.01 13.97
CA ALA A 2 5.55 4.49 13.87
C ALA A 2 6.64 5.09 14.79
N ALA A 3 6.66 4.69 16.08
CA ALA A 3 7.71 5.12 17.02
C ALA A 3 9.13 4.62 16.66
N GLU A 4 9.26 3.52 15.92
CA GLU A 4 10.56 3.00 15.48
C GLU A 4 11.14 3.87 14.36
N ILE A 5 10.30 4.36 13.44
CA ILE A 5 10.72 5.35 12.44
C ILE A 5 11.21 6.63 13.13
N ILE A 6 10.49 7.10 14.15
CA ILE A 6 10.93 8.26 14.96
C ILE A 6 12.27 8.00 15.65
N SER A 7 12.50 6.78 16.13
CA SER A 7 13.77 6.39 16.74
C SER A 7 14.93 6.43 15.74
N ILE A 8 14.69 6.01 14.49
CA ILE A 8 15.66 6.14 13.39
C ILE A 8 15.96 7.61 13.10
N LEU A 9 14.94 8.45 12.94
CA LEU A 9 15.14 9.89 12.70
C LEU A 9 15.96 10.55 13.81
N ASN A 10 15.67 10.21 15.06
CA ASN A 10 16.42 10.73 16.22
C ASN A 10 17.88 10.26 16.22
N ALA A 11 18.15 8.99 15.86
CA ALA A 11 19.49 8.45 15.78
C ALA A 11 20.33 9.11 14.67
N GLU A 12 19.69 9.47 13.55
CA GLU A 12 20.31 10.19 12.43
C GLU A 12 20.37 11.72 12.64
N GLY A 13 19.82 12.24 13.74
CA GLY A 13 19.79 13.68 14.02
C GLY A 13 18.88 14.48 13.10
N ILE A 14 17.87 13.84 12.49
CA ILE A 14 16.93 14.45 11.55
C ILE A 14 15.67 14.88 12.31
N ASP A 15 15.41 16.18 12.35
CA ASP A 15 14.21 16.71 13.03
C ASP A 15 12.94 16.42 12.23
N LYS A 16 12.81 16.93 11.00
CA LYS A 16 11.61 16.74 10.18
C LYS A 16 11.92 16.18 8.80
N VAL A 17 10.96 15.49 8.21
CA VAL A 17 11.09 14.85 6.89
C VAL A 17 9.88 15.10 6.00
N HIS A 18 10.10 15.08 4.69
CA HIS A 18 9.06 14.77 3.73
C HIS A 18 8.86 13.25 3.72
N ALA A 19 7.69 12.77 4.11
CA ALA A 19 7.43 11.35 4.19
C ALA A 19 6.62 10.86 2.98
N VAL A 20 7.06 9.75 2.38
CA VAL A 20 6.43 9.13 1.21
C VAL A 20 6.10 7.68 1.55
N GLY A 21 4.85 7.28 1.34
CA GLY A 21 4.36 5.92 1.55
C GLY A 21 3.77 5.35 0.26
N HIS A 22 3.93 4.04 0.05
CA HIS A 22 3.26 3.26 -0.99
C HIS A 22 2.65 2.01 -0.33
N ASP A 23 1.46 1.60 -0.78
CA ASP A 23 0.76 0.40 -0.30
C ASP A 23 0.64 0.35 1.25
N THR A 24 1.06 -0.75 1.90
CA THR A 24 1.13 -0.89 3.37
C THR A 24 2.01 0.17 4.04
N GLY A 25 2.96 0.75 3.31
CA GLY A 25 3.71 1.93 3.74
C GLY A 25 2.83 3.16 3.95
N CYS A 26 1.71 3.30 3.22
CA CYS A 26 0.71 4.33 3.49
C CYS A 26 -0.03 4.11 4.81
N THR A 27 -0.25 2.85 5.22
CA THR A 27 -0.78 2.54 6.56
C THR A 27 0.16 3.03 7.65
N LEU A 28 1.47 2.77 7.52
CA LEU A 28 2.48 3.29 8.44
C LEU A 28 2.55 4.82 8.43
N LEU A 29 2.57 5.42 7.24
CA LEU A 29 2.58 6.88 7.07
C LEU A 29 1.36 7.53 7.72
N SER A 30 0.19 6.90 7.64
CA SER A 30 -1.02 7.38 8.32
C SER A 30 -0.83 7.42 9.83
N ARG A 31 -0.22 6.38 10.43
CA ARG A 31 0.10 6.37 11.86
C ARG A 31 1.18 7.38 12.23
N LEU A 32 2.16 7.62 11.37
CA LEU A 32 3.15 8.68 11.59
C LEU A 32 2.50 10.06 11.60
N ALA A 33 1.61 10.33 10.64
CA ALA A 33 0.90 11.61 10.57
C ALA A 33 0.00 11.85 11.79
N ASP A 34 -0.54 10.78 12.38
CA ASP A 34 -1.42 10.89 13.53
C ASP A 34 -0.70 11.03 14.86
N TYR A 35 0.36 10.24 15.08
CA TYR A 35 1.07 10.22 16.36
C TYR A 35 2.22 11.22 16.43
N PHE A 36 2.79 11.59 15.29
CA PHE A 36 3.99 12.44 15.20
C PHE A 36 3.88 13.49 14.08
N PRO A 37 2.76 14.22 13.94
CA PRO A 37 2.58 15.20 12.86
C PRO A 37 3.66 16.29 12.84
N GLU A 38 4.22 16.63 14.01
CA GLU A 38 5.27 17.63 14.16
C GLU A 38 6.59 17.26 13.48
N ARG A 39 6.79 15.96 13.20
CA ARG A 39 7.97 15.40 12.54
C ARG A 39 7.87 15.42 11.01
N LEU A 40 6.75 15.87 10.46
CA LEU A 40 6.47 15.78 9.03
C LEU A 40 6.37 17.17 8.40
N LEU A 41 7.25 17.43 7.42
CA LEU A 41 7.15 18.59 6.53
C LEU A 41 6.01 18.42 5.53
N SER A 42 5.77 17.17 5.09
CA SER A 42 4.69 16.80 4.18
C SER A 42 4.43 15.31 4.20
N CYS A 43 3.25 14.90 3.72
CA CYS A 43 2.91 13.50 3.46
C CYS A 43 2.63 13.28 1.97
N VAL A 44 3.24 12.26 1.38
CA VAL A 44 2.93 11.79 0.03
C VAL A 44 2.42 10.36 0.08
N PHE A 45 1.20 10.17 -0.42
CA PHE A 45 0.53 8.88 -0.52
C PHE A 45 0.57 8.41 -1.98
N LEU A 46 1.19 7.25 -2.21
CA LEU A 46 1.28 6.61 -3.52
C LEU A 46 0.26 5.47 -3.59
N ASP A 47 -0.72 5.60 -4.50
CA ASP A 47 -1.85 4.70 -4.77
C ASP A 47 -2.87 4.50 -3.62
N VAL A 48 -2.40 4.23 -2.40
CA VAL A 48 -3.24 3.99 -1.23
C VAL A 48 -3.43 5.27 -0.42
N PRO A 49 -4.69 5.69 -0.12
CA PRO A 49 -4.95 6.91 0.62
C PRO A 49 -4.61 6.76 2.12
N TYR A 50 -4.77 7.86 2.86
CA TYR A 50 -4.69 7.87 4.32
C TYR A 50 -5.72 6.92 4.95
N MET A 51 -5.26 6.14 5.93
CA MET A 51 -6.05 5.20 6.70
C MET A 51 -6.40 5.81 8.06
N ARG A 52 -7.70 6.07 8.28
CA ARG A 52 -8.22 6.64 9.53
C ARG A 52 -7.98 5.69 10.71
N PRO A 53 -7.52 6.18 11.87
CA PRO A 53 -7.37 5.37 13.07
C PRO A 53 -8.74 4.98 13.64
N GLY A 54 -8.78 3.85 14.35
CA GLY A 54 -9.95 3.44 15.13
C GLY A 54 -11.12 2.90 14.29
N GLU A 55 -10.91 2.69 12.99
CA GLU A 55 -11.87 2.06 12.09
C GLU A 55 -11.64 0.55 12.03
N LYS A 56 -12.69 -0.23 12.28
CA LYS A 56 -12.63 -1.68 12.17
C LYS A 56 -12.49 -2.10 10.71
N PHE A 57 -11.47 -2.90 10.40
CA PHE A 57 -11.38 -3.61 9.14
C PHE A 57 -12.23 -4.88 9.17
N ASP A 58 -13.10 -5.05 8.19
CA ASP A 58 -13.99 -6.20 8.06
C ASP A 58 -13.90 -6.73 6.63
N LEU A 59 -13.11 -7.79 6.45
CA LEU A 59 -12.77 -8.32 5.12
C LEU A 59 -14.01 -8.75 4.34
N ASP A 60 -14.95 -9.42 5.01
CA ASP A 60 -16.19 -9.90 4.38
C ASP A 60 -17.05 -8.72 3.89
N MET A 61 -17.17 -7.68 4.71
CA MET A 61 -17.89 -6.46 4.33
C MET A 61 -17.21 -5.75 3.16
N VAL A 62 -15.89 -5.58 3.19
CA VAL A 62 -15.14 -4.90 2.14
C VAL A 62 -15.21 -5.69 0.82
N ASN A 63 -15.06 -7.02 0.86
CA ASN A 63 -15.21 -7.86 -0.35
C ASN A 63 -16.64 -7.85 -0.89
N LYS A 64 -17.66 -7.80 -0.02
CA LYS A 64 -19.04 -7.61 -0.45
C LYS A 64 -19.24 -6.28 -1.18
N VAL A 65 -18.78 -5.18 -0.59
CA VAL A 65 -18.93 -3.83 -1.17
C VAL A 65 -18.19 -3.72 -2.50
N THR A 66 -16.96 -4.23 -2.57
CA THR A 66 -16.18 -4.18 -3.81
C THR A 66 -16.81 -5.04 -4.91
N ARG A 67 -17.37 -6.21 -4.58
CA ARG A 67 -18.14 -7.01 -5.54
C ARG A 67 -19.38 -6.30 -6.05
N ASP A 68 -20.13 -5.62 -5.17
CA ASP A 68 -21.35 -4.90 -5.56
C ASP A 68 -21.04 -3.69 -6.47
N ILE A 69 -19.86 -3.07 -6.32
CA ILE A 69 -19.46 -1.86 -7.08
C ILE A 69 -18.66 -2.19 -8.35
N LEU A 70 -17.70 -3.12 -8.26
CA LEU A 70 -16.76 -3.45 -9.33
C LEU A 70 -17.13 -4.74 -10.09
N GLY A 71 -18.04 -5.55 -9.55
CA GLY A 71 -18.42 -6.85 -10.11
C GLY A 71 -17.56 -8.03 -9.63
N PHE A 72 -16.54 -7.78 -8.82
CA PHE A 72 -15.65 -8.81 -8.25
C PHE A 72 -15.13 -8.39 -6.86
N GLU A 73 -14.74 -9.37 -6.05
CA GLU A 73 -14.08 -9.10 -4.76
C GLU A 73 -12.70 -8.52 -5.01
N ARG A 74 -12.36 -7.37 -4.39
CA ARG A 74 -11.04 -6.74 -4.63
C ARG A 74 -9.94 -7.28 -3.71
N PHE A 75 -10.28 -7.72 -2.50
CA PHE A 75 -9.33 -8.01 -1.42
C PHE A 75 -9.34 -9.48 -0.99
N GLY A 76 -9.77 -10.42 -1.83
CA GLY A 76 -9.80 -11.85 -1.51
C GLY A 76 -8.44 -12.44 -1.10
N TYR A 77 -7.34 -11.91 -1.63
CA TYR A 77 -5.98 -12.31 -1.21
C TYR A 77 -5.64 -11.95 0.25
N VAL A 78 -6.30 -10.96 0.86
CA VAL A 78 -5.99 -10.51 2.23
C VAL A 78 -6.25 -11.63 3.25
N GLY A 79 -7.32 -12.41 3.04
CA GLY A 79 -7.61 -13.57 3.89
C GLY A 79 -6.54 -14.66 3.77
N PHE A 80 -6.05 -14.90 2.54
CA PHE A 80 -4.93 -15.81 2.31
C PHE A 80 -3.65 -15.30 3.01
N PHE A 81 -3.27 -14.04 2.84
CA PHE A 81 -2.08 -13.47 3.48
C PHE A 81 -2.14 -13.46 5.01
N ALA A 82 -3.31 -13.24 5.60
CA ALA A 82 -3.48 -13.32 7.04
C ALA A 82 -3.48 -14.78 7.57
N GLY A 83 -3.67 -15.77 6.70
CA GLY A 83 -3.72 -17.18 7.05
C GLY A 83 -2.40 -17.76 7.57
N GLU A 84 -2.52 -18.85 8.34
CA GLU A 84 -1.37 -19.64 8.79
C GLU A 84 -0.75 -20.41 7.62
N GLY A 85 0.59 -20.49 7.59
CA GLY A 85 1.33 -21.24 6.57
C GLY A 85 1.45 -20.54 5.21
N SER A 86 0.77 -19.42 5.00
CA SER A 86 0.81 -18.66 3.74
C SER A 86 2.22 -18.21 3.36
N GLY A 87 3.03 -17.75 4.32
CA GLY A 87 4.42 -17.37 4.07
C GLY A 87 5.24 -18.52 3.49
N GLY A 88 5.11 -19.72 4.07
CA GLY A 88 5.80 -20.91 3.54
C GLY A 88 5.30 -21.35 2.16
N LEU A 89 4.04 -21.06 1.82
CA LEU A 89 3.52 -21.30 0.47
C LEU A 89 4.09 -20.29 -0.54
N LEU A 90 4.18 -19.01 -0.15
CA LEU A 90 4.84 -17.97 -0.95
C LEU A 90 6.31 -18.30 -1.18
N ASP A 91 7.03 -18.75 -0.14
CA ASP A 91 8.44 -19.15 -0.25
C ASP A 91 8.62 -20.33 -1.22
N ARG A 92 7.73 -21.33 -1.15
CA ARG A 92 7.78 -22.51 -2.02
C ARG A 92 7.53 -22.17 -3.49
N PHE A 93 6.61 -21.24 -3.76
CA PHE A 93 6.18 -20.86 -5.10
C PHE A 93 6.57 -19.42 -5.43
N ALA A 94 7.79 -19.01 -5.03
CA ALA A 94 8.20 -17.61 -5.05
C ALA A 94 8.18 -16.97 -6.44
N ASP A 95 8.60 -17.67 -7.50
CA ASP A 95 8.54 -17.15 -8.87
C ASP A 95 7.09 -16.97 -9.35
N SER A 96 6.22 -17.94 -9.02
CA SER A 96 4.79 -17.89 -9.31
C SER A 96 4.15 -16.71 -8.58
N PHE A 97 4.47 -16.52 -7.30
CA PHE A 97 4.02 -15.37 -6.53
C PHE A 97 4.53 -14.05 -7.13
N PHE A 98 5.83 -13.96 -7.43
CA PHE A 98 6.45 -12.74 -7.93
C PHE A 98 5.77 -12.25 -9.22
N THR A 99 5.54 -13.15 -10.19
CA THR A 99 4.94 -12.78 -11.48
C THR A 99 3.45 -12.42 -11.38
N LEU A 100 2.77 -12.85 -10.31
CA LEU A 100 1.42 -12.39 -9.98
C LEU A 100 1.44 -11.06 -9.22
N PHE A 101 2.34 -10.90 -8.24
CA PHE A 101 2.36 -9.75 -7.36
C PHE A 101 3.04 -8.52 -7.99
N TYR A 102 3.98 -8.72 -8.92
CA TYR A 102 4.50 -7.72 -9.86
C TYR A 102 4.00 -8.06 -11.27
N PRO A 103 2.70 -7.82 -11.55
CA PRO A 103 2.09 -8.34 -12.75
C PRO A 103 2.58 -7.57 -13.99
N HIS A 104 2.84 -8.29 -15.09
CA HIS A 104 3.07 -7.66 -16.39
C HIS A 104 1.81 -6.98 -16.96
N SER A 105 0.63 -7.32 -16.42
CA SER A 105 -0.68 -6.75 -16.78
C SER A 105 -1.56 -6.62 -15.53
N PRO A 106 -2.10 -5.42 -15.20
CA PRO A 106 -2.98 -5.23 -14.05
C PRO A 106 -4.20 -6.17 -14.01
N SER A 107 -4.67 -6.63 -15.17
CA SER A 107 -5.80 -7.57 -15.29
C SER A 107 -5.56 -8.94 -14.63
N LEU A 108 -4.29 -9.33 -14.43
CA LEU A 108 -3.96 -10.56 -13.70
C LEU A 108 -4.50 -10.52 -12.27
N TRP A 109 -4.46 -9.35 -11.62
CA TRP A 109 -4.98 -9.23 -10.26
C TRP A 109 -6.48 -9.47 -10.22
N ILE A 110 -7.24 -8.89 -11.15
CA ILE A 110 -8.70 -9.06 -11.24
C ILE A 110 -9.08 -10.56 -11.30
N SER A 111 -8.28 -11.36 -12.03
CA SER A 111 -8.58 -12.78 -12.26
C SER A 111 -7.96 -13.72 -11.23
N HIS A 112 -6.80 -13.38 -10.67
CA HIS A 112 -5.95 -14.33 -9.94
C HIS A 112 -5.50 -13.87 -8.55
N LEU A 113 -5.72 -12.60 -8.18
CA LEU A 113 -5.36 -12.08 -6.85
C LEU A 113 -6.60 -11.62 -6.07
N CYS A 114 -7.43 -10.82 -6.71
CA CYS A 114 -8.60 -10.17 -6.13
C CYS A 114 -9.67 -11.17 -5.64
N PRO A 115 -10.05 -12.23 -6.39
CA PRO A 115 -11.07 -13.18 -5.91
C PRO A 115 -10.57 -14.07 -4.77
N THR A 116 -11.42 -14.33 -3.77
CA THR A 116 -11.07 -15.22 -2.65
C THR A 116 -10.65 -16.61 -3.15
N GLY A 117 -9.48 -17.07 -2.69
CA GLY A 117 -8.90 -18.37 -3.06
C GLY A 117 -8.15 -18.41 -4.41
N ALA A 118 -8.20 -17.34 -5.22
CA ALA A 118 -7.57 -17.33 -6.54
C ALA A 118 -6.03 -17.36 -6.47
N ILE A 119 -5.42 -16.62 -5.53
CA ILE A 119 -3.98 -16.64 -5.34
C ILE A 119 -3.48 -18.03 -4.93
N GLU A 120 -4.19 -18.73 -4.04
CA GLU A 120 -3.82 -20.08 -3.62
C GLU A 120 -3.85 -21.05 -4.81
N GLN A 121 -4.88 -20.96 -5.65
CA GLN A 121 -4.96 -21.76 -6.89
C GLN A 121 -3.83 -21.45 -7.87
N TRP A 122 -3.48 -20.17 -8.04
CA TRP A 122 -2.35 -19.74 -8.86
C TRP A 122 -1.03 -20.36 -8.38
N LEU A 123 -0.76 -20.27 -7.07
CA LEU A 123 0.46 -20.80 -6.46
C LEU A 123 0.52 -22.32 -6.52
N LEU A 124 -0.55 -23.02 -6.16
CA LEU A 124 -0.58 -24.49 -6.14
C LEU A 124 -0.49 -25.12 -7.54
N SER A 125 -0.80 -24.35 -8.60
CA SER A 125 -0.56 -24.75 -9.98
C SER A 125 0.83 -24.37 -10.50
N ASP A 126 1.66 -23.71 -9.69
CA ASP A 126 2.95 -23.09 -10.06
C ASP A 126 2.85 -22.28 -11.35
N HIS A 127 1.72 -21.58 -11.54
CA HIS A 127 1.51 -20.76 -12.74
C HIS A 127 2.44 -19.55 -12.67
N ARG A 128 3.05 -19.20 -13.81
CA ARG A 128 3.96 -18.06 -13.92
C ARG A 128 3.59 -17.22 -15.13
N ALA A 129 3.38 -15.93 -14.91
CA ALA A 129 3.19 -14.98 -16.00
C ALA A 129 4.57 -14.51 -16.51
N PRO A 130 4.65 -13.87 -17.70
CA PRO A 130 5.85 -13.15 -18.11
C PRO A 130 6.31 -12.16 -17.04
N LEU A 131 7.63 -11.97 -16.94
CA LEU A 131 8.21 -10.92 -16.10
C LEU A 131 7.70 -9.56 -16.56
N ALA A 132 7.32 -8.71 -15.62
CA ALA A 132 6.82 -7.39 -15.93
C ALA A 132 7.89 -6.51 -16.62
N PRO A 133 7.54 -5.71 -17.64
CA PRO A 133 8.51 -4.92 -18.40
C PRO A 133 9.19 -3.81 -17.58
N TYR A 134 8.63 -3.44 -16.43
CA TYR A 134 9.17 -2.47 -15.49
C TYR A 134 10.10 -3.09 -14.43
N ILE A 135 10.33 -4.41 -14.49
CA ILE A 135 11.24 -5.16 -13.63
C ILE A 135 12.38 -5.72 -14.47
N THR A 136 13.60 -5.43 -14.07
CA THR A 136 14.82 -6.04 -14.62
C THR A 136 15.07 -7.41 -13.99
N GLU A 137 15.84 -8.25 -14.69
CA GLU A 137 16.27 -9.54 -14.13
C GLU A 137 17.05 -9.36 -12.82
N GLU A 138 17.88 -8.31 -12.71
CA GLU A 138 18.62 -8.03 -11.48
C GLU A 138 17.70 -7.67 -10.31
N GLU A 139 16.67 -6.86 -10.54
CA GLU A 139 15.66 -6.51 -9.52
C GLU A 139 14.88 -7.77 -9.09
N PHE A 140 14.47 -8.62 -10.03
CA PHE A 140 13.84 -9.89 -9.74
C PHE A 140 14.72 -10.79 -8.87
N GLN A 141 15.98 -11.02 -9.28
CA GLN A 141 16.92 -11.85 -8.52
C GLN A 141 17.25 -11.26 -7.15
N THR A 142 17.27 -9.93 -7.02
CA THR A 142 17.47 -9.26 -5.73
C THR A 142 16.27 -9.46 -4.82
N HIS A 143 15.05 -9.33 -5.33
CA HIS A 143 13.84 -9.62 -4.57
C HIS A 143 13.83 -11.07 -4.08
N GLN A 144 14.08 -12.04 -4.97
CA GLN A 144 14.11 -13.45 -4.62
C GLN A 144 15.14 -13.75 -3.52
N ARG A 145 16.34 -13.16 -3.62
CA ARG A 145 17.40 -13.34 -2.62
C ARG A 145 17.03 -12.79 -1.24
N LEU A 146 16.28 -11.69 -1.18
CA LEU A 146 15.93 -11.02 0.07
C LEU A 146 14.68 -11.62 0.72
N LEU A 147 13.64 -11.92 -0.07
CA LEU A 147 12.33 -12.25 0.48
C LEU A 147 12.02 -13.74 0.56
N VAL A 148 12.65 -14.60 -0.26
CA VAL A 148 12.40 -16.05 -0.17
C VAL A 148 12.98 -16.58 1.14
N GLY A 149 12.10 -17.18 1.95
CA GLY A 149 12.34 -17.60 3.33
C GLY A 149 11.91 -16.57 4.38
N ASN A 150 11.50 -15.36 3.95
CA ASN A 150 11.14 -14.25 4.83
C ASN A 150 9.72 -13.71 4.60
N TYR A 151 8.96 -14.24 3.62
CA TYR A 151 7.62 -13.74 3.30
C TYR A 151 6.69 -13.74 4.52
N ASP A 152 6.78 -14.75 5.38
CA ASP A 152 5.89 -14.87 6.54
C ASP A 152 5.94 -13.63 7.47
N SER A 153 7.12 -13.03 7.63
CA SER A 153 7.29 -11.82 8.43
C SER A 153 6.58 -10.61 7.81
N ALA A 154 6.64 -10.48 6.48
CA ALA A 154 5.98 -9.41 5.74
C ALA A 154 4.44 -9.51 5.84
N LEU A 155 3.91 -10.73 5.94
CA LEU A 155 2.47 -10.98 6.08
C LEU A 155 1.88 -10.50 7.41
N ASN A 156 2.71 -10.16 8.41
CA ASN A 156 2.22 -9.63 9.68
C ASN A 156 1.42 -8.32 9.53
N TRP A 157 1.68 -7.51 8.49
CA TRP A 157 0.85 -6.34 8.18
C TRP A 157 -0.61 -6.72 7.92
N TYR A 158 -0.85 -7.80 7.18
CA TYR A 158 -2.20 -8.29 6.89
C TYR A 158 -2.83 -8.98 8.12
N ARG A 159 -2.03 -9.68 8.94
CA ARG A 159 -2.52 -10.28 10.19
C ARG A 159 -2.97 -9.22 11.19
N VAL A 160 -2.20 -8.15 11.35
CA VAL A 160 -2.57 -6.99 12.18
C VAL A 160 -3.87 -6.36 11.67
N LEU A 161 -3.98 -6.16 10.36
CA LEU A 161 -5.18 -5.60 9.73
C LEU A 161 -6.43 -6.46 9.98
N VAL A 162 -6.35 -7.77 9.69
CA VAL A 162 -7.50 -8.69 9.81
C VAL A 162 -7.89 -8.95 11.27
N SER A 163 -6.90 -9.11 12.15
CA SER A 163 -7.15 -9.32 13.58
C SER A 163 -7.64 -8.06 14.30
N ASN A 164 -7.53 -6.88 13.66
CA ASN A 164 -7.86 -5.59 14.26
C ASN A 164 -7.14 -5.36 15.60
N ILE A 165 -5.91 -5.88 15.75
CA ILE A 165 -5.21 -5.87 17.04
C ILE A 165 -4.95 -4.45 17.59
N ASN A 166 -4.82 -3.45 16.72
CA ASN A 166 -4.62 -2.05 17.11
C ASN A 166 -5.93 -1.27 17.37
N LEU A 167 -7.11 -1.86 17.11
CA LEU A 167 -8.36 -1.11 17.03
C LEU A 167 -8.74 -0.42 18.35
N GLU A 168 -8.59 -1.12 19.47
CA GLU A 168 -8.96 -0.55 20.77
C GLU A 168 -7.95 0.52 21.21
N ASP A 169 -6.64 0.27 21.05
CA ASP A 169 -5.59 1.26 21.31
C ASP A 169 -5.79 2.55 20.48
N GLU A 170 -6.17 2.40 19.20
CA GLU A 170 -6.44 3.54 18.32
C GLU A 170 -7.70 4.31 18.74
N LYS A 171 -8.77 3.64 19.20
CA LYS A 171 -9.95 4.32 19.74
C LYS A 171 -9.64 5.06 21.04
N GLU A 172 -8.87 4.43 21.94
CA GLU A 172 -8.47 5.01 23.22
C GLU A 172 -7.54 6.21 23.05
N SER A 173 -6.75 6.25 21.97
CA SER A 173 -5.88 7.38 21.65
C SER A 173 -6.63 8.67 21.33
N GLN A 174 -7.94 8.58 21.03
CA GLN A 174 -8.82 9.72 20.72
C GLN A 174 -8.26 10.66 19.63
N ILE A 175 -7.46 10.12 18.70
CA ILE A 175 -6.94 10.89 17.58
C ILE A 175 -8.10 11.37 16.72
N THR A 176 -8.13 12.69 16.47
CA THR A 176 -8.99 13.24 15.42
C THR A 176 -8.26 13.09 14.09
N PRO A 177 -8.79 12.34 13.11
CA PRO A 177 -8.09 12.12 11.85
C PRO A 177 -7.95 13.44 11.08
N ALA A 178 -6.72 13.95 11.01
CA ALA A 178 -6.42 15.22 10.35
C ALA A 178 -4.96 15.27 9.89
N LEU A 179 -4.76 15.55 8.60
CA LEU A 179 -3.45 15.79 8.02
C LEU A 179 -3.19 17.31 8.05
N SER A 180 -2.40 17.75 9.03
CA SER A 180 -2.11 19.17 9.28
C SER A 180 -0.98 19.74 8.41
N MET A 181 -0.23 18.88 7.72
CA MET A 181 0.86 19.20 6.82
C MET A 181 0.38 19.19 5.36
N PRO A 182 1.13 19.77 4.40
CA PRO A 182 0.86 19.60 2.97
C PRO A 182 0.79 18.13 2.57
N VAL A 183 -0.20 17.79 1.73
CA VAL A 183 -0.44 16.41 1.28
C VAL A 183 -0.46 16.33 -0.24
N LEU A 184 0.28 15.35 -0.76
CA LEU A 184 0.20 14.90 -2.15
C LEU A 184 -0.35 13.48 -2.19
N LEU A 185 -1.33 13.28 -3.06
CA LEU A 185 -1.80 11.96 -3.46
C LEU A 185 -1.42 11.73 -4.93
N ILE A 186 -0.66 10.66 -5.20
CA ILE A 186 -0.37 10.23 -6.56
C ILE A 186 -1.08 8.90 -6.81
N CYS A 187 -2.01 8.88 -7.76
CA CYS A 187 -2.74 7.68 -8.15
C CYS A 187 -2.31 7.20 -9.55
N PRO A 188 -2.56 5.93 -9.91
CA PRO A 188 -2.61 5.54 -11.32
C PRO A 188 -3.72 6.30 -12.06
N LYS A 189 -3.68 6.27 -13.39
CA LYS A 189 -4.86 6.64 -14.18
C LYS A 189 -5.98 5.64 -13.87
N LYS A 190 -7.22 6.08 -14.10
CA LYS A 190 -8.41 5.28 -13.74
C LYS A 190 -8.35 3.89 -14.36
N SER A 191 -8.65 2.88 -13.55
CA SER A 191 -8.67 1.47 -13.95
C SER A 191 -9.88 0.74 -13.34
N GLU A 192 -10.10 -0.51 -13.74
CA GLU A 192 -11.17 -1.36 -13.20
C GLU A 192 -11.03 -1.67 -11.71
N LEU A 193 -9.86 -1.44 -11.12
CA LEU A 193 -9.58 -1.65 -9.70
C LEU A 193 -9.90 -0.40 -8.83
N GLU A 194 -10.19 0.75 -9.45
CA GLU A 194 -10.39 2.00 -8.72
C GLU A 194 -11.76 2.03 -8.02
N MET A 195 -11.74 2.28 -6.71
CA MET A 195 -12.96 2.54 -5.95
C MET A 195 -13.34 4.02 -6.01
N PRO A 196 -14.63 4.36 -6.15
CA PRO A 196 -15.07 5.75 -6.13
C PRO A 196 -14.83 6.40 -4.75
N GLY A 197 -14.69 7.73 -4.74
CA GLY A 197 -14.64 8.51 -3.50
C GLY A 197 -13.27 8.63 -2.83
N LEU A 198 -12.21 8.03 -3.39
CA LEU A 198 -10.85 8.09 -2.83
C LEU A 198 -10.35 9.54 -2.65
N GLU A 199 -10.42 10.36 -3.71
CA GLU A 199 -9.97 11.76 -3.65
C GLU A 199 -10.80 12.60 -2.67
N GLU A 200 -12.11 12.38 -2.62
CA GLU A 200 -13.02 13.08 -1.70
C GLU A 200 -12.73 12.72 -0.24
N GLY A 201 -12.51 11.43 0.04
CA GLY A 201 -12.12 10.94 1.36
C GLY A 201 -10.80 11.54 1.85
N MET A 202 -9.83 11.69 0.94
CA MET A 202 -8.56 12.37 1.24
C MET A 202 -8.76 13.87 1.49
N ARG A 203 -9.58 14.57 0.70
CA ARG A 203 -9.89 15.99 0.95
C ARG A 203 -10.54 16.20 2.31
N ALA A 204 -11.42 15.29 2.72
CA ALA A 204 -12.12 15.36 4.00
C ALA A 204 -11.22 15.25 5.25
N VAL A 205 -9.97 14.77 5.10
CA VAL A 205 -9.01 14.67 6.22
C VAL A 205 -7.85 15.67 6.12
N CYS A 206 -7.69 16.38 5.01
CA CYS A 206 -6.64 17.39 4.86
C CYS A 206 -7.08 18.72 5.48
N ALA A 207 -6.25 19.30 6.36
CA ALA A 207 -6.52 20.61 6.92
C ALA A 207 -6.33 21.75 5.89
N GLY A 208 -5.49 21.51 4.87
CA GLY A 208 -5.24 22.42 3.75
C GLY A 208 -5.53 21.78 2.39
N ASP A 209 -5.05 22.40 1.33
CA ASP A 209 -5.28 21.93 -0.03
C ASP A 209 -4.56 20.60 -0.31
N LEU A 210 -5.35 19.57 -0.63
CA LEU A 210 -4.84 18.32 -1.18
C LEU A 210 -4.41 18.52 -2.63
N VAL A 211 -3.14 18.23 -2.92
CA VAL A 211 -2.64 18.08 -4.28
C VAL A 211 -2.90 16.65 -4.74
N VAL A 212 -3.60 16.48 -5.87
CA VAL A 212 -3.78 15.18 -6.50
C VAL A 212 -3.06 15.16 -7.84
N ARG A 213 -2.35 14.07 -8.12
CA ARG A 213 -1.71 13.77 -9.41
C ARG A 213 -2.08 12.37 -9.85
N ARG A 214 -2.10 12.16 -11.16
CA ARG A 214 -2.27 10.84 -11.76
C ARG A 214 -1.14 10.56 -12.73
N VAL A 215 -0.56 9.36 -12.63
CA VAL A 215 0.47 8.87 -13.55
C VAL A 215 -0.16 8.08 -14.70
N SER A 216 0.61 7.79 -15.75
CA SER A 216 0.11 7.13 -16.96
C SER A 216 -0.21 5.64 -16.82
N THR A 217 0.27 4.94 -15.79
CA THR A 217 -0.02 3.51 -15.59
C THR A 217 -1.42 3.26 -14.99
N GLU A 218 -1.99 2.11 -15.31
CA GLU A 218 -3.18 1.50 -14.67
C GLU A 218 -2.82 0.60 -13.47
N GLY A 219 -1.53 0.26 -13.32
CA GLY A 219 -1.04 -0.65 -12.30
C GLY A 219 -0.81 -0.01 -10.94
N HIS A 220 -0.53 -0.85 -9.95
CA HIS A 220 -0.40 -0.48 -8.55
C HIS A 220 1.02 -0.02 -8.19
N TRP A 221 2.05 -0.53 -8.86
CA TRP A 221 3.44 -0.24 -8.56
C TRP A 221 3.87 1.06 -9.25
N ILE A 222 3.15 2.15 -9.02
CA ILE A 222 3.27 3.39 -9.78
C ILE A 222 4.70 3.97 -9.79
N GLN A 223 5.45 3.78 -8.69
CA GLN A 223 6.84 4.19 -8.56
C GLN A 223 7.81 3.36 -9.40
N LEU A 224 7.42 2.16 -9.82
CA LEU A 224 8.20 1.29 -10.72
C LEU A 224 7.72 1.41 -12.18
N GLU A 225 6.41 1.53 -12.37
CA GLU A 225 5.73 1.55 -13.66
C GLU A 225 5.80 2.92 -14.35
N ALA A 226 5.78 4.00 -13.56
CA ALA A 226 5.80 5.39 -14.04
C ALA A 226 6.88 6.21 -13.30
N ARG A 227 8.07 5.63 -13.13
CA ARG A 227 9.24 6.16 -12.39
C ARG A 227 9.45 7.66 -12.62
N GLU A 228 9.55 8.08 -13.87
CA GLU A 228 9.86 9.48 -14.23
C GLU A 228 8.73 10.46 -13.85
N GLU A 229 7.46 10.03 -14.00
CA GLU A 229 6.32 10.87 -13.63
C GLU A 229 6.23 11.03 -12.12
N VAL A 230 6.40 9.95 -11.36
CA VAL A 230 6.44 9.98 -9.89
C VAL A 230 7.57 10.87 -9.40
N ASN A 231 8.79 10.69 -9.90
CA ASN A 231 9.95 11.50 -9.52
C ASN A 231 9.71 13.00 -9.79
N ARG A 232 9.17 13.34 -10.97
CA ARG A 232 8.85 14.72 -11.31
C ARG A 232 7.79 15.31 -10.39
N PHE A 233 6.70 14.59 -10.12
CA PHE A 233 5.64 15.07 -9.22
C PHE A 233 6.13 15.25 -7.78
N LEU A 234 6.99 14.35 -7.29
CA LEU A 234 7.62 14.50 -5.98
C LEU A 234 8.51 15.75 -5.93
N GLY A 235 9.39 15.93 -6.93
CA GLY A 235 10.26 17.11 -7.02
C GLY A 235 9.47 18.42 -7.03
N GLU A 236 8.49 18.55 -7.93
CA GLU A 236 7.62 19.72 -8.01
C GLU A 236 6.89 20.01 -6.69
N PHE A 237 6.44 18.97 -5.99
CA PHE A 237 5.73 19.13 -4.72
C PHE A 237 6.66 19.56 -3.59
N PHE A 238 7.85 18.95 -3.47
CA PHE A 238 8.81 19.30 -2.43
C PHE A 238 9.39 20.71 -2.62
N GLU A 239 9.70 21.11 -3.85
CA GLU A 239 10.16 22.48 -4.16
C GLU A 239 9.10 23.54 -3.83
N GLY A 240 7.82 23.19 -3.92
CA GLY A 240 6.71 24.06 -3.57
C GLY A 240 6.50 24.24 -2.07
N ILE A 241 7.09 23.38 -1.23
CA ILE A 241 6.99 23.45 0.23
C ILE A 241 8.22 24.19 0.74
N GLY A 242 8.06 25.48 1.03
CA GLY A 242 9.12 26.28 1.63
C GLY A 242 9.53 25.71 2.99
N VAL A 243 10.77 25.23 3.10
CA VAL A 243 11.41 24.79 4.35
C VAL A 243 12.34 25.88 4.86
#